data_AF-A0A9R0YC65-F1
#
_entry.id   AF-A0A9R0YC65-F1
#
_cell.length_a   1.000
_cell.length_b   1.000
_cell.length_c   1.000
_cell.angle_alpha   90.00
_cell.angle_beta   90.00
_cell.angle_gamma   90.00
#
_symmetry.space_group_name_H-M   'P 1'
#
loop_
_entity.id
_entity.type
_entity.pdbx_description
1 polymer ?
#
loop_
_entity_poly.entity_id
_entity_poly.type
_entity_poly.pdbx_seq_one_letter_code
_entity_poly.pdbx_strand_id
1 'polypeptide(L)'
;MAPSSASTVQVTSESLFDSEVVPSSIVEVAPYLRVANEVEASNPRVAYLCRFFAFRLANNLDPTASGCGVHEFKTALLQKLEIENDSTLKGRVEQSDAREMRSFYQHYYKTYITALQNAADTADRAQLKKAYQTSNVLFGVLKDAVHVSQKIQVDHAILESNNQVGEKKKVYLPDSANQTIMRYPKIQAALHALSDTRGLPWPKGHEKKADADLLEWLQAMFGFQKDNVSKQREHLVLLLANMHIRQISKPEQQPKLDDHVLDTTMKKLFKNYKRWCKYLGRKTSLWLPTIPQEVQQRKLLHMGLYLLICGEAANLRFMPECLCYLFHHMAFELYGVLAGNVNPITGEYVRPFYGGEEGAFLKKVVTPISRITEMEKAERSGTIKSKHSHRRNYDDLNAYFWSKDCFQLGWPMRADADFFKKRRNLCELCSSSTPQVCVRLCFILATVRSWVQQSRRRCWWSGRGSPEFIWSSTVSDGPVSDLEYCLLGNK
;
A
#
# COMPACT_ATOMS: atom_id res chain seq x y z
N MET A 1 -24.67 -25.99 60.06
CA MET A 1 -23.49 -26.27 59.22
C MET A 1 -23.95 -27.06 58.02
N ALA A 2 -24.15 -26.38 56.90
CA ALA A 2 -24.43 -26.98 55.59
C ALA A 2 -23.28 -26.53 54.67
N PRO A 3 -22.63 -27.41 53.90
CA PRO A 3 -21.59 -26.99 53.00
C PRO A 3 -22.20 -26.46 51.70
N SER A 4 -21.70 -25.30 51.30
CA SER A 4 -22.03 -24.55 50.09
C SER A 4 -21.60 -25.33 48.84
N SER A 5 -22.53 -25.47 47.90
CA SER A 5 -22.34 -26.01 46.55
C SER A 5 -21.61 -25.00 45.66
N ALA A 6 -20.32 -25.24 45.39
CA ALA A 6 -19.59 -24.55 44.35
C ALA A 6 -19.87 -25.24 43.00
N SER A 7 -20.61 -24.56 42.13
CA SER A 7 -20.84 -24.97 40.74
C SER A 7 -19.52 -24.89 39.97
N THR A 8 -18.90 -26.02 39.68
CA THR A 8 -17.82 -26.14 38.70
C THR A 8 -18.41 -25.92 37.31
N VAL A 9 -18.18 -24.74 36.73
CA VAL A 9 -18.47 -24.46 35.33
C VAL A 9 -17.48 -25.30 34.50
N GLN A 10 -17.96 -26.40 33.92
CA GLN A 10 -17.28 -27.07 32.81
C GLN A 10 -17.31 -26.11 31.62
N VAL A 11 -16.22 -25.37 31.42
CA VAL A 11 -15.94 -24.70 30.15
C VAL A 11 -15.62 -25.80 29.15
N THR A 12 -16.55 -26.07 28.25
CA THR A 12 -16.37 -27.02 27.15
C THR A 12 -15.19 -26.60 26.29
N SER A 13 -14.23 -27.51 26.10
CA SER A 13 -12.97 -27.34 25.36
C SER A 13 -13.13 -27.03 23.86
N GLU A 14 -14.37 -26.94 23.36
CA GLU A 14 -14.69 -26.64 21.96
C GLU A 14 -14.70 -25.14 21.65
N SER A 15 -14.95 -24.26 22.62
CA SER A 15 -15.16 -22.82 22.35
C SER A 15 -13.90 -21.95 22.29
N LEU A 16 -12.73 -22.48 22.65
CA LEU A 16 -11.46 -21.73 22.71
C LEU A 16 -10.67 -21.71 21.38
N PHE A 17 -11.12 -22.45 20.37
CA PHE A 17 -10.35 -22.69 19.14
C PHE A 17 -11.11 -22.30 17.87
N ASP A 18 -12.16 -21.50 18.03
CA ASP A 18 -12.77 -20.80 16.91
C ASP A 18 -11.78 -19.75 16.38
N SER A 19 -11.78 -19.49 15.08
CA SER A 19 -10.79 -18.62 14.40
C SER A 19 -10.75 -17.16 14.89
N GLU A 20 -11.57 -16.83 15.88
CA GLU A 20 -11.81 -15.50 16.46
C GLU A 20 -11.00 -15.24 17.75
N VAL A 21 -10.29 -16.23 18.31
CA VAL A 21 -9.54 -16.09 19.59
C VAL A 21 -8.02 -15.90 19.37
N VAL A 22 -7.58 -15.58 18.14
CA VAL A 22 -6.16 -15.33 17.86
C VAL A 22 -5.76 -13.94 18.37
N PRO A 23 -4.73 -13.81 19.24
CA PRO A 23 -4.26 -12.53 19.71
C PRO A 23 -3.88 -11.60 18.55
N SER A 24 -4.20 -10.31 18.68
CA SER A 24 -4.02 -9.31 17.62
C SER A 24 -2.57 -9.15 17.14
N SER A 25 -1.59 -9.45 18.00
CA SER A 25 -0.16 -9.41 17.68
C SER A 25 0.33 -10.58 16.80
N ILE A 26 -0.47 -11.64 16.64
CA ILE A 26 -0.14 -12.83 15.82
C ILE A 26 -1.29 -13.23 14.89
N VAL A 27 -2.05 -12.24 14.41
CA VAL A 27 -3.24 -12.44 13.56
C VAL A 27 -2.95 -13.21 12.27
N GLU A 28 -1.70 -13.19 11.81
CA GLU A 28 -1.20 -13.93 10.63
C GLU A 28 -1.34 -15.46 10.76
N VAL A 29 -1.55 -15.97 11.99
CA VAL A 29 -1.73 -17.40 12.27
C VAL A 29 -3.16 -17.86 11.95
N ALA A 30 -4.15 -16.96 12.02
CA ALA A 30 -5.58 -17.29 11.89
C ALA A 30 -5.96 -18.04 10.59
N PRO A 31 -5.44 -17.69 9.40
CA PRO A 31 -5.78 -18.40 8.16
C PRO A 31 -5.39 -19.89 8.19
N TYR A 32 -4.31 -20.25 8.87
CA TYR A 32 -3.84 -21.64 8.97
C TYR A 32 -4.74 -22.47 9.87
N LEU A 33 -5.21 -21.90 10.99
CA LEU A 33 -6.16 -22.56 11.89
C LEU A 33 -7.53 -22.73 11.24
N ARG A 34 -7.99 -21.72 10.51
CA ARG A 34 -9.25 -21.80 9.76
C ARG A 34 -9.21 -22.94 8.75
N VAL A 35 -8.15 -23.02 7.95
CA VAL A 35 -7.97 -24.10 6.99
C VAL A 35 -7.82 -25.45 7.68
N ALA A 36 -7.13 -25.53 8.83
CA ALA A 36 -7.05 -26.75 9.62
C ALA A 36 -8.44 -27.28 9.98
N ASN A 37 -9.32 -26.42 10.50
CA ASN A 37 -10.69 -26.79 10.86
C ASN A 37 -11.52 -27.21 9.62
N GLU A 38 -11.31 -26.55 8.47
CA GLU A 38 -11.99 -26.90 7.21
C GLU A 38 -11.61 -28.28 6.68
N VAL A 39 -10.34 -28.67 6.80
CA VAL A 39 -9.83 -29.93 6.22
C VAL A 39 -9.83 -31.10 7.21
N GLU A 40 -10.09 -30.86 8.49
CA GLU A 40 -10.04 -31.86 9.57
C GLU A 40 -10.92 -33.08 9.29
N ALA A 41 -12.15 -32.87 8.84
CA ALA A 41 -13.06 -33.95 8.49
C ALA A 41 -12.60 -34.76 7.27
N SER A 42 -11.83 -34.14 6.36
CA SER A 42 -11.34 -34.80 5.13
C SER A 42 -10.01 -35.51 5.34
N ASN A 43 -9.09 -34.89 6.08
CA ASN A 43 -7.79 -35.46 6.40
C ASN A 43 -7.28 -34.89 7.75
N PRO A 44 -7.48 -35.64 8.86
CA PRO A 44 -7.07 -35.21 10.20
C PRO A 44 -5.57 -34.94 10.31
N ARG A 45 -4.72 -35.68 9.59
CA ARG A 45 -3.27 -35.47 9.62
C ARG A 45 -2.87 -34.15 8.96
N VAL A 46 -3.51 -33.76 7.85
CA VAL A 46 -3.28 -32.47 7.21
C VAL A 46 -3.74 -31.30 8.09
N ALA A 47 -4.87 -31.45 8.79
CA ALA A 47 -5.33 -30.46 9.77
C ALA A 47 -4.32 -30.28 10.92
N TYR A 48 -3.82 -31.39 11.47
CA TYR A 48 -2.74 -31.39 12.45
C TYR A 48 -1.51 -30.62 11.94
N LEU A 49 -1.05 -30.89 10.71
CA LEU A 49 0.10 -30.22 10.13
C LEU A 49 -0.12 -28.71 9.91
N CYS A 50 -1.33 -28.30 9.58
CA CYS A 50 -1.69 -26.88 9.50
C CYS A 50 -1.64 -26.19 10.88
N ARG A 51 -2.12 -26.86 11.93
CA ARG A 51 -2.02 -26.37 13.32
C ARG A 51 -0.57 -26.34 13.82
N PHE A 52 0.23 -27.33 13.44
CA PHE A 52 1.65 -27.38 13.79
C PHE A 52 2.43 -26.24 13.13
N PHE A 53 2.16 -25.97 11.84
CA PHE A 53 2.72 -24.83 11.14
C PHE A 53 2.29 -23.50 11.78
N ALA A 54 1.00 -23.37 12.12
CA ALA A 54 0.46 -22.21 12.83
C ALA A 54 1.20 -21.94 14.16
N PHE A 55 1.47 -22.98 14.95
CA PHE A 55 2.25 -22.87 16.19
C PHE A 55 3.69 -22.39 15.94
N ARG A 56 4.38 -22.96 14.94
CA ARG A 56 5.74 -22.51 14.57
C ARG A 56 5.75 -21.07 14.09
N LEU A 57 4.76 -20.65 13.31
CA LEU A 57 4.60 -19.27 12.86
C LEU A 57 4.40 -18.32 14.06
N ALA A 58 3.53 -18.68 15.01
CA ALA A 58 3.33 -17.90 16.24
C ALA A 58 4.62 -17.75 17.06
N ASN A 59 5.46 -18.79 17.10
CA ASN A 59 6.77 -18.74 17.77
C ASN A 59 7.77 -17.84 17.06
N ASN A 60 7.76 -17.80 15.73
CA ASN A 60 8.62 -16.91 14.97
C ASN A 60 8.19 -15.44 15.08
N LEU A 61 6.87 -15.18 15.17
CA LEU A 61 6.33 -13.82 15.23
C LEU A 61 6.55 -13.15 16.60
N ASP A 62 6.43 -13.89 17.70
CA ASP A 62 6.69 -13.38 19.05
C ASP A 62 7.43 -14.42 19.90
N PRO A 63 8.77 -14.57 19.74
CA PRO A 63 9.54 -15.58 20.46
C PRO A 63 9.44 -15.45 21.99
N THR A 64 9.26 -14.24 22.49
CA THR A 64 9.18 -13.92 23.92
C THR A 64 7.79 -14.05 24.52
N ALA A 65 6.76 -14.32 23.70
CA ALA A 65 5.34 -14.33 24.11
C ALA A 65 4.94 -13.06 24.88
N SER A 66 5.43 -11.91 24.40
CA SER A 66 5.27 -10.60 25.05
C SER A 66 3.92 -9.94 24.79
N GLY A 67 3.19 -10.37 23.75
CA GLY A 67 1.84 -9.90 23.44
C GLY A 67 0.78 -10.40 24.43
N CYS A 68 -0.22 -9.55 24.71
CA CYS A 68 -1.37 -9.91 25.54
C CYS A 68 -2.07 -11.17 24.99
N GLY A 69 -2.21 -12.21 25.81
CA GLY A 69 -2.85 -13.49 25.44
C GLY A 69 -2.01 -14.43 24.57
N VAL A 70 -0.82 -14.02 24.10
CA VAL A 70 0.03 -14.85 23.22
C VAL A 70 0.56 -16.09 23.92
N HIS A 71 0.97 -15.96 25.18
CA HIS A 71 1.47 -17.09 25.97
C HIS A 71 0.38 -18.15 26.17
N GLU A 72 -0.81 -17.74 26.61
CA GLU A 72 -1.97 -18.63 26.81
C GLU A 72 -2.36 -19.33 25.50
N PHE A 73 -2.45 -18.58 24.41
CA PHE A 73 -2.75 -19.12 23.09
C PHE A 73 -1.74 -20.19 22.65
N LYS A 74 -0.42 -19.91 22.78
CA LYS A 74 0.63 -20.85 22.38
C LYS A 74 0.59 -22.13 23.22
N THR A 75 0.41 -21.99 24.54
CA THR A 75 0.31 -23.11 25.46
C THR A 75 -0.89 -23.99 25.13
N ALA A 76 -2.07 -23.40 24.88
CA ALA A 76 -3.27 -24.12 24.51
C ALA A 76 -3.12 -24.85 23.16
N LEU A 77 -2.53 -24.18 22.16
CA LEU A 77 -2.29 -24.78 20.85
C LEU A 77 -1.28 -25.93 20.93
N LEU A 78 -0.23 -25.81 21.76
CA LEU A 78 0.75 -26.87 21.98
C LEU A 78 0.12 -28.10 22.63
N GLN A 79 -0.67 -27.91 23.70
CA GLN A 79 -1.38 -29.01 24.36
C GLN A 79 -2.29 -29.77 23.39
N LYS A 80 -3.01 -29.04 22.54
CA LYS A 80 -3.86 -29.66 21.51
C LYS A 80 -3.04 -30.47 20.50
N LEU A 81 -1.89 -29.95 20.07
CA LEU A 81 -0.98 -30.68 19.18
C LEU A 81 -0.43 -31.95 19.85
N GLU A 82 -0.12 -31.91 21.14
CA GLU A 82 0.35 -33.09 21.88
C GLU A 82 -0.74 -34.19 21.93
N ILE A 83 -1.99 -33.80 22.18
CA ILE A 83 -3.14 -34.73 22.23
C ILE A 83 -3.45 -35.32 20.84
N GLU A 84 -3.45 -34.49 19.80
CA GLU A 84 -3.84 -34.91 18.44
C GLU A 84 -2.73 -35.64 17.67
N ASN A 85 -1.47 -35.53 18.08
CA ASN A 85 -0.36 -36.06 17.28
C ASN A 85 -0.47 -37.57 17.07
N ASP A 86 -0.61 -38.34 18.15
CA ASP A 86 -0.58 -39.81 18.06
C ASP A 86 -1.81 -40.37 17.35
N SER A 87 -2.98 -39.77 17.57
CA SER A 87 -4.23 -40.19 16.93
C SER A 87 -4.22 -39.90 15.42
N THR A 88 -3.79 -38.71 15.02
CA THR A 88 -3.70 -38.34 13.59
C THR A 88 -2.57 -39.06 12.87
N LEU A 89 -1.47 -39.36 13.57
CA LEU A 89 -0.35 -40.11 12.99
C LEU A 89 -0.73 -41.56 12.69
N LYS A 90 -1.55 -42.20 13.53
CA LYS A 90 -2.09 -43.56 13.27
C LYS A 90 -2.97 -43.60 12.03
N GLY A 91 -3.70 -42.52 11.75
CA GLY A 91 -4.57 -42.39 10.58
C GLY A 91 -3.85 -41.91 9.31
N ARG A 92 -2.53 -41.69 9.36
CA ARG A 92 -1.76 -41.21 8.20
C ARG A 92 -1.65 -42.29 7.13
N VAL A 93 -1.98 -41.93 5.89
CA VAL A 93 -1.98 -42.84 4.75
C VAL A 93 -0.59 -42.95 4.13
N GLU A 94 0.13 -41.83 4.06
CA GLU A 94 1.44 -41.73 3.43
C GLU A 94 2.60 -42.03 4.38
N GLN A 95 3.74 -42.35 3.79
CA GLN A 95 4.96 -42.70 4.54
C GLN A 95 5.56 -41.54 5.34
N SER A 96 5.23 -40.30 5.00
CA SER A 96 5.69 -39.10 5.71
C SER A 96 4.67 -37.97 5.63
N ASP A 97 4.75 -37.04 6.57
CA ASP A 97 3.87 -35.86 6.63
C ASP A 97 4.00 -34.98 5.39
N ALA A 98 5.21 -34.88 4.83
CA ALA A 98 5.44 -34.15 3.59
C ALA A 98 4.74 -34.82 2.39
N ARG A 99 4.71 -36.16 2.33
CA ARG A 99 3.99 -36.90 1.28
C ARG A 99 2.48 -36.82 1.48
N GLU A 100 2.01 -36.91 2.72
CA GLU A 100 0.59 -36.73 3.07
C GLU A 100 0.09 -35.37 2.61
N MET A 101 0.80 -34.30 2.98
CA MET A 101 0.47 -32.93 2.57
C MET A 101 0.52 -32.74 1.04
N ARG A 102 1.51 -33.36 0.38
CA ARG A 102 1.65 -33.31 -1.08
C ARG A 102 0.48 -33.99 -1.78
N SER A 103 0.14 -35.21 -1.37
CA SER A 103 -0.95 -36.02 -1.92
C SER A 103 -2.28 -35.28 -1.73
N PHE A 104 -2.52 -34.76 -0.53
CA PHE A 104 -3.71 -33.97 -0.24
C PHE A 104 -3.79 -32.68 -1.06
N TYR A 105 -2.69 -31.93 -1.20
CA TYR A 105 -2.67 -30.71 -2.01
C TYR A 105 -3.01 -30.99 -3.48
N GLN A 106 -2.44 -32.05 -4.05
CA GLN A 106 -2.73 -32.46 -5.44
C GLN A 106 -4.20 -32.85 -5.62
N HIS A 107 -4.73 -33.62 -4.67
CA HIS A 107 -6.16 -33.97 -4.66
C HIS A 107 -7.04 -32.72 -4.56
N TYR A 108 -6.75 -31.82 -3.62
CA TYR A 108 -7.49 -30.58 -3.41
C TYR A 108 -7.49 -29.71 -4.68
N TYR A 109 -6.34 -29.57 -5.32
CA TYR A 109 -6.20 -28.78 -6.55
C TYR A 109 -7.05 -29.35 -7.70
N LYS A 110 -7.01 -30.68 -7.90
CA LYS A 110 -7.79 -31.33 -8.95
C LYS A 110 -9.30 -31.24 -8.67
N THR A 111 -9.71 -31.50 -7.44
CA THR A 111 -11.12 -31.57 -7.06
C THR A 111 -11.77 -30.19 -6.98
N TYR A 112 -11.12 -29.21 -6.37
CA TYR A 112 -11.73 -27.90 -6.12
C TYR A 112 -11.27 -26.85 -7.12
N ILE A 113 -9.98 -26.72 -7.39
CA ILE A 113 -9.46 -25.63 -8.24
C ILE A 113 -9.74 -25.89 -9.72
N THR A 114 -9.53 -27.12 -10.20
CA THR A 114 -9.76 -27.46 -11.62
C THR A 114 -11.25 -27.55 -11.95
N ALA A 115 -12.07 -28.14 -11.05
CA ALA A 115 -13.50 -28.26 -11.27
C ALA A 115 -14.21 -26.90 -11.27
N LEU A 116 -13.89 -26.01 -10.32
CA LEU A 116 -14.50 -24.68 -10.23
C LEU A 116 -14.03 -23.72 -11.35
N GLN A 117 -12.87 -23.97 -11.97
CA GLN A 117 -12.44 -23.22 -13.15
C GLN A 117 -13.26 -23.54 -14.41
N ASN A 118 -13.85 -24.73 -14.47
CA ASN A 118 -14.67 -25.18 -15.60
C ASN A 118 -16.16 -24.86 -15.43
N ALA A 119 -16.57 -24.33 -14.27
CA ALA A 119 -17.95 -23.96 -13.97
C ALA A 119 -18.20 -22.47 -14.28
N ALA A 120 -19.26 -22.15 -15.02
CA ALA A 120 -19.49 -20.83 -15.61
C ALA A 120 -20.29 -19.85 -14.72
N ASP A 121 -20.75 -20.26 -13.54
CA ASP A 121 -21.72 -19.49 -12.75
C ASP A 121 -21.12 -18.55 -11.69
N THR A 122 -21.92 -17.54 -11.31
CA THR A 122 -21.50 -16.47 -10.40
C THR A 122 -21.38 -16.95 -8.94
N ALA A 123 -22.16 -17.96 -8.54
CA ALA A 123 -22.04 -18.62 -7.22
C ALA A 123 -20.70 -19.37 -7.08
N ASP A 124 -20.20 -19.93 -8.18
CA ASP A 124 -18.95 -20.68 -8.21
C ASP A 124 -17.72 -19.78 -8.02
N ARG A 125 -17.83 -18.47 -8.30
CA ARG A 125 -16.72 -17.52 -8.13
C ARG A 125 -16.36 -17.25 -6.67
N ALA A 126 -17.35 -17.17 -5.77
CA ALA A 126 -17.09 -17.00 -4.35
C ALA A 126 -16.42 -18.26 -3.77
N GLN A 127 -16.89 -19.43 -4.20
CA GLN A 127 -16.30 -20.72 -3.85
C GLN A 127 -14.87 -20.86 -4.41
N LEU A 128 -14.63 -20.41 -5.64
CA LEU A 128 -13.30 -20.42 -6.25
C LEU A 128 -12.32 -19.51 -5.51
N LYS A 129 -12.74 -18.31 -5.10
CA LYS A 129 -11.92 -17.41 -4.28
C LYS A 129 -11.55 -18.05 -2.94
N LYS A 130 -12.52 -18.68 -2.27
CA LYS A 130 -12.27 -19.44 -1.04
C LYS A 130 -11.28 -20.58 -1.29
N ALA A 131 -11.49 -21.35 -2.36
CA ALA A 131 -10.62 -22.46 -2.72
C ALA A 131 -9.17 -22.02 -2.99
N TYR A 132 -8.97 -20.88 -3.65
CA TYR A 132 -7.64 -20.29 -3.82
C TYR A 132 -7.00 -19.84 -2.50
N GLN A 133 -7.78 -19.30 -1.55
CA GLN A 133 -7.26 -18.94 -0.23
C GLN A 133 -6.79 -20.18 0.52
N THR A 134 -7.62 -21.23 0.58
CA THR A 134 -7.29 -22.52 1.19
C THR A 134 -6.08 -23.16 0.50
N SER A 135 -6.00 -23.14 -0.83
CA SER A 135 -4.86 -23.67 -1.58
C SER A 135 -3.53 -22.96 -1.24
N ASN A 136 -3.53 -21.62 -1.13
CA ASN A 136 -2.32 -20.88 -0.75
C ASN A 136 -1.81 -21.27 0.64
N VAL A 137 -2.73 -21.46 1.60
CA VAL A 137 -2.40 -21.91 2.96
C VAL A 137 -1.79 -23.31 2.93
N LEU A 138 -2.45 -24.26 2.26
CA LEU A 138 -1.96 -25.64 2.12
C LEU A 138 -0.59 -25.69 1.43
N PHE A 139 -0.34 -24.86 0.41
CA PHE A 139 0.96 -24.78 -0.25
C PHE A 139 2.05 -24.22 0.68
N GLY A 140 1.72 -23.23 1.51
CA GLY A 140 2.64 -22.71 2.53
C GLY A 140 3.08 -23.79 3.51
N VAL A 141 2.13 -24.60 4.00
CA VAL A 141 2.42 -25.72 4.91
C VAL A 141 3.21 -26.82 4.19
N LEU A 142 2.88 -27.13 2.93
CA LEU A 142 3.64 -28.09 2.12
C LEU A 142 5.10 -27.67 1.96
N LYS A 143 5.36 -26.39 1.63
CA LYS A 143 6.72 -25.88 1.45
C LYS A 143 7.55 -26.05 2.72
N ASP A 144 6.95 -25.78 3.88
CA ASP A 144 7.61 -25.95 5.16
C ASP A 144 7.83 -27.43 5.52
N ALA A 145 6.82 -28.29 5.33
CA ALA A 145 6.95 -29.73 5.54
C ALA A 145 8.06 -30.35 4.68
N VAL A 146 8.21 -29.89 3.44
CA VAL A 146 9.26 -30.32 2.52
C VAL A 146 10.63 -29.77 2.93
N HIS A 147 10.71 -28.51 3.37
CA HIS A 147 11.95 -27.90 3.86
C HIS A 147 12.50 -28.60 5.10
N VAL A 148 11.61 -28.98 6.04
CA VAL A 148 11.97 -29.75 7.25
C VAL A 148 12.43 -31.17 6.91
N SER A 149 11.86 -31.79 5.87
CA SER A 149 12.15 -33.19 5.54
C SER A 149 13.49 -33.42 4.82
N GLN A 150 14.15 -32.37 4.29
CA GLN A 150 15.45 -32.37 3.58
C GLN A 150 15.67 -33.43 2.47
N LYS A 151 14.70 -34.29 2.18
CA LYS A 151 14.79 -35.45 1.28
C LYS A 151 13.81 -35.40 0.10
N ILE A 152 13.01 -34.35 0.00
CA ILE A 152 11.96 -34.22 -1.02
C ILE A 152 12.14 -32.84 -1.68
N GLN A 153 12.21 -32.78 -3.01
CA GLN A 153 12.03 -31.52 -3.73
C GLN A 153 10.54 -31.34 -4.04
N VAL A 154 10.06 -30.10 -3.99
CA VAL A 154 8.71 -29.79 -4.48
C VAL A 154 8.75 -29.95 -6.01
N ASP A 155 7.97 -30.88 -6.56
CA ASP A 155 7.92 -31.12 -8.01
C ASP A 155 7.59 -29.83 -8.78
N HIS A 156 8.23 -29.66 -9.94
CA HIS A 156 8.01 -28.53 -10.83
C HIS A 156 6.52 -28.30 -11.15
N ALA A 157 5.75 -29.38 -11.34
CA ALA A 157 4.31 -29.33 -11.61
C ALA A 157 3.49 -28.70 -10.47
N ILE A 158 3.91 -28.88 -9.21
CA ILE A 158 3.23 -28.29 -8.04
C ILE A 158 3.60 -26.81 -7.94
N LEU A 159 4.86 -26.46 -8.24
CA LEU A 159 5.33 -25.08 -8.28
C LEU A 159 4.61 -24.28 -9.38
N GLU A 160 4.44 -24.89 -10.55
CA GLU A 160 3.72 -24.35 -11.70
C GLU A 160 2.22 -24.22 -11.42
N SER A 161 1.62 -25.20 -10.73
CA SER A 161 0.21 -25.13 -10.29
C SER A 161 -0.03 -23.97 -9.30
N ASN A 162 0.92 -23.72 -8.38
CA ASN A 162 0.87 -22.60 -7.46
C ASN A 162 1.17 -21.26 -8.16
N ASN A 163 2.08 -21.23 -9.13
CA ASN A 163 2.30 -20.05 -9.97
C ASN A 163 1.03 -19.73 -10.78
N GLN A 164 0.34 -20.74 -11.33
CA GLN A 164 -0.97 -20.56 -11.95
C GLN A 164 -2.02 -20.08 -10.96
N VAL A 165 -2.01 -20.53 -9.70
CA VAL A 165 -2.88 -19.96 -8.64
C VAL A 165 -2.52 -18.52 -8.32
N GLY A 166 -1.24 -18.16 -8.29
CA GLY A 166 -0.78 -16.78 -8.03
C GLY A 166 -1.04 -15.82 -9.20
N GLU A 167 -0.84 -16.27 -10.43
CA GLU A 167 -1.16 -15.56 -11.67
C GLU A 167 -2.67 -15.47 -11.87
N LYS A 168 -3.41 -16.57 -11.69
CA LYS A 168 -4.88 -16.53 -11.73
C LYS A 168 -5.47 -15.77 -10.56
N LYS A 169 -4.86 -15.76 -9.37
CA LYS A 169 -5.24 -14.82 -8.28
C LYS A 169 -4.89 -13.37 -8.62
N LYS A 170 -3.98 -13.10 -9.56
CA LYS A 170 -3.81 -11.77 -10.17
C LYS A 170 -4.85 -11.49 -11.26
N VAL A 171 -5.35 -12.51 -11.96
CA VAL A 171 -6.48 -12.43 -12.91
C VAL A 171 -7.86 -12.40 -12.19
N TYR A 172 -7.94 -12.90 -10.95
CA TYR A 172 -9.11 -12.98 -10.07
C TYR A 172 -8.98 -12.16 -8.78
N LEU A 173 -7.92 -11.34 -8.66
CA LEU A 173 -8.08 -10.02 -8.03
C LEU A 173 -9.22 -9.41 -8.83
N PRO A 174 -10.35 -9.09 -8.19
CA PRO A 174 -11.60 -8.93 -8.89
C PRO A 174 -11.33 -8.02 -10.05
N ASP A 175 -11.52 -8.57 -11.24
CA ASP A 175 -11.69 -7.85 -12.48
C ASP A 175 -12.41 -6.58 -12.08
N SER A 176 -11.72 -5.45 -12.21
CA SER A 176 -12.17 -4.21 -11.58
C SER A 176 -13.59 -3.85 -12.04
N ALA A 177 -14.11 -4.50 -13.09
CA ALA A 177 -15.49 -4.48 -13.55
C ALA A 177 -16.58 -5.08 -12.62
N ASN A 178 -16.28 -5.99 -11.68
CA ASN A 178 -17.31 -6.77 -10.96
C ASN A 178 -17.58 -6.40 -9.49
N GLN A 179 -16.92 -5.39 -8.93
CA GLN A 179 -17.39 -4.81 -7.67
C GLN A 179 -18.65 -3.98 -7.95
N THR A 180 -19.71 -4.10 -7.14
CA THR A 180 -20.94 -3.28 -7.27
C THR A 180 -20.64 -1.78 -7.33
N ILE A 181 -19.56 -1.35 -6.68
CA ILE A 181 -19.02 0.01 -6.71
C ILE A 181 -18.52 0.42 -8.12
N MET A 182 -17.96 -0.50 -8.88
CA MET A 182 -17.37 -0.24 -10.20
C MET A 182 -18.41 -0.18 -11.32
N ARG A 183 -19.67 -0.54 -11.02
CA ARG A 183 -20.83 -0.29 -11.88
C ARG A 183 -21.34 1.15 -11.81
N TYR A 184 -20.84 1.97 -10.88
CA TYR A 184 -21.25 3.36 -10.81
C TYR A 184 -20.76 4.12 -12.06
N PRO A 185 -21.65 4.81 -12.79
CA PRO A 185 -21.29 5.50 -14.04
C PRO A 185 -20.13 6.49 -13.88
N LYS A 186 -20.03 7.13 -12.70
CA LYS A 186 -18.98 8.11 -12.39
C LYS A 186 -17.61 7.46 -12.18
N ILE A 187 -17.57 6.22 -11.71
CA ILE A 187 -16.35 5.42 -11.57
C ILE A 187 -15.91 4.90 -12.95
N GLN A 188 -16.86 4.41 -13.75
CA GLN A 188 -16.59 4.00 -15.14
C GLN A 188 -16.07 5.15 -15.99
N ALA A 189 -16.64 6.35 -15.85
CA ALA A 189 -16.17 7.55 -16.54
C ALA A 189 -14.71 7.89 -16.22
N ALA A 190 -14.30 7.76 -14.94
CA ALA A 190 -12.92 7.99 -14.53
C ALA A 190 -11.97 6.90 -15.06
N LEU A 191 -12.36 5.64 -15.01
CA LEU A 191 -11.58 4.52 -15.56
C LEU A 191 -11.40 4.64 -17.07
N HIS A 192 -12.46 4.96 -17.80
CA HIS A 192 -12.40 5.20 -19.24
C HIS A 192 -11.45 6.36 -19.57
N ALA A 193 -11.49 7.46 -18.81
CA ALA A 193 -10.58 8.58 -19.00
C ALA A 193 -9.11 8.21 -18.71
N LEU A 194 -8.85 7.36 -17.72
CA LEU A 194 -7.51 6.83 -17.43
C LEU A 194 -7.02 5.81 -18.45
N SER A 195 -7.92 5.19 -19.22
CA SER A 195 -7.55 4.22 -20.26
C SER A 195 -7.06 4.89 -21.55
N ASP A 196 -7.18 6.22 -21.66
CA ASP A 196 -6.73 6.97 -22.84
C ASP A 196 -5.20 7.04 -22.92
N THR A 197 -4.57 5.98 -23.44
CA THR A 197 -3.11 5.89 -23.64
C THR A 197 -2.67 6.26 -25.06
N ARG A 198 -3.54 6.94 -25.84
CA ARG A 198 -3.24 7.33 -27.23
C ARG A 198 -2.07 8.30 -27.27
N GLY A 199 -1.16 8.10 -28.23
CA GLY A 199 -0.01 8.98 -28.46
C GLY A 199 1.12 8.89 -27.41
N LEU A 200 1.01 8.01 -26.40
CA LEU A 200 2.06 7.88 -25.39
C LEU A 200 3.25 7.06 -25.90
N PRO A 201 4.50 7.54 -25.71
CA PRO A 201 5.70 6.80 -26.10
C PRO A 201 5.99 5.71 -25.05
N TRP A 202 5.80 4.45 -25.41
CA TRP A 202 6.11 3.31 -24.53
C TRP A 202 7.60 2.92 -24.63
N PRO A 203 8.23 2.47 -23.52
CA PRO A 203 9.61 1.99 -23.58
C PRO A 203 9.78 0.80 -24.53
N LYS A 204 10.91 0.73 -25.25
CA LYS A 204 11.25 -0.40 -26.13
C LYS A 204 11.26 -1.71 -25.33
N GLY A 205 10.59 -2.75 -25.85
CA GLY A 205 10.49 -4.05 -25.19
C GLY A 205 9.44 -4.13 -24.07
N HIS A 206 8.65 -3.08 -23.86
CA HIS A 206 7.51 -3.14 -22.95
C HIS A 206 6.32 -3.82 -23.63
N GLU A 207 5.89 -4.97 -23.10
CA GLU A 207 4.66 -5.63 -23.53
C GLU A 207 3.45 -4.81 -23.02
N LYS A 208 2.93 -3.95 -23.89
CA LYS A 208 1.71 -3.19 -23.58
C LYS A 208 0.54 -4.16 -23.47
N LYS A 209 -0.04 -4.23 -22.27
CA LYS A 209 -1.29 -4.97 -22.04
C LYS A 209 -2.48 -4.28 -22.72
N ALA A 210 -3.49 -5.05 -23.07
CA ALA A 210 -4.70 -4.53 -23.72
C ALA A 210 -5.46 -3.52 -22.82
N ASP A 211 -5.36 -3.69 -21.50
CA ASP A 211 -5.98 -2.87 -20.45
C ASP A 211 -5.03 -1.83 -19.84
N ALA A 212 -3.86 -1.59 -20.47
CA ALA A 212 -2.87 -0.65 -19.94
C ALA A 212 -3.42 0.78 -19.88
N ASP A 213 -3.23 1.42 -18.73
CA ASP A 213 -3.75 2.76 -18.43
C ASP A 213 -2.63 3.81 -18.28
N LEU A 214 -3.02 5.08 -18.07
CA LEU A 214 -2.10 6.19 -17.87
C LEU A 214 -1.10 5.97 -16.71
N LEU A 215 -1.52 5.26 -15.66
CA LEU A 215 -0.69 5.02 -14.48
C LEU A 215 0.32 3.88 -14.71
N GLU A 216 -0.03 2.85 -15.50
CA GLU A 216 0.95 1.85 -15.97
C GLU A 216 2.01 2.49 -16.86
N TRP A 217 1.61 3.45 -17.69
CA TRP A 217 2.58 4.20 -18.48
C TRP A 217 3.52 5.01 -17.56
N LEU A 218 2.99 5.72 -16.57
CA LEU A 218 3.82 6.43 -15.57
C LEU A 218 4.76 5.47 -14.81
N GLN A 219 4.28 4.28 -14.47
CA GLN A 219 5.09 3.24 -13.86
C GLN A 219 6.27 2.85 -14.77
N ALA A 220 5.99 2.53 -16.03
CA ALA A 220 7.01 2.10 -16.99
C ALA A 220 8.05 3.20 -17.25
N MET A 221 7.62 4.46 -17.29
CA MET A 221 8.52 5.59 -17.55
C MET A 221 9.36 5.98 -16.34
N PHE A 222 8.75 6.10 -15.15
CA PHE A 222 9.40 6.66 -13.95
C PHE A 222 9.85 5.60 -12.94
N GLY A 223 9.53 4.33 -13.15
CA GLY A 223 9.99 3.24 -12.31
C GLY A 223 9.31 3.19 -10.93
N PHE A 224 8.02 3.53 -10.85
CA PHE A 224 7.25 3.38 -9.61
C PHE A 224 7.00 1.89 -9.28
N GLN A 225 6.76 1.57 -8.02
CA GLN A 225 6.42 0.22 -7.55
C GLN A 225 5.00 -0.17 -8.00
N LYS A 226 4.82 -1.41 -8.45
CA LYS A 226 3.50 -1.93 -8.91
C LYS A 226 2.39 -1.74 -7.87
N ASP A 227 2.66 -2.07 -6.61
CA ASP A 227 1.66 -1.96 -5.54
C ASP A 227 1.27 -0.50 -5.26
N ASN A 228 2.21 0.44 -5.38
CA ASN A 228 1.92 1.87 -5.25
C ASN A 228 1.02 2.33 -6.39
N VAL A 229 1.30 1.89 -7.63
CA VAL A 229 0.52 2.21 -8.82
C VAL A 229 -0.92 1.73 -8.68
N SER A 230 -1.13 0.47 -8.30
CA SER A 230 -2.48 -0.07 -8.08
C SER A 230 -3.25 0.71 -7.01
N LYS A 231 -2.61 1.04 -5.88
CA LYS A 231 -3.25 1.81 -4.80
C LYS A 231 -3.59 3.24 -5.22
N GLN A 232 -2.67 3.93 -5.91
CA GLN A 232 -2.92 5.31 -6.35
C GLN A 232 -3.92 5.39 -7.50
N ARG A 233 -4.03 4.34 -8.33
CA ARG A 233 -5.09 4.22 -9.35
C ARG A 233 -6.47 4.21 -8.70
N GLU A 234 -6.70 3.31 -7.75
CA GLU A 234 -7.97 3.25 -7.03
C GLU A 234 -8.28 4.59 -6.33
N HIS A 235 -7.28 5.16 -5.67
CA HIS A 235 -7.43 6.47 -5.01
C HIS A 235 -7.81 7.58 -5.99
N LEU A 236 -7.17 7.67 -7.16
CA LEU A 236 -7.47 8.68 -8.17
C LEU A 236 -8.89 8.51 -8.76
N VAL A 237 -9.27 7.27 -9.06
CA VAL A 237 -10.61 6.93 -9.56
C VAL A 237 -11.68 7.37 -8.55
N LEU A 238 -11.50 7.01 -7.27
CA LEU A 238 -12.44 7.39 -6.21
C LEU A 238 -12.45 8.90 -5.97
N LEU A 239 -11.31 9.59 -6.03
CA LEU A 239 -11.22 11.04 -5.91
C LEU A 239 -12.05 11.74 -7.00
N LEU A 240 -11.89 11.30 -8.25
CA LEU A 240 -12.61 11.86 -9.39
C LEU A 240 -14.10 11.55 -9.31
N ALA A 241 -14.47 10.31 -9.02
CA ALA A 241 -15.87 9.91 -8.86
C ALA A 241 -16.56 10.70 -7.74
N ASN A 242 -15.92 10.85 -6.58
CA ASN A 242 -16.45 11.62 -5.45
C ASN A 242 -16.63 13.11 -5.80
N MET A 243 -15.68 13.71 -6.52
CA MET A 243 -15.80 15.08 -7.00
C MET A 243 -16.95 15.23 -8.00
N HIS A 244 -17.11 14.26 -8.91
CA HIS A 244 -18.21 14.21 -9.87
C HIS A 244 -19.57 14.01 -9.19
N ILE A 245 -19.65 13.25 -8.10
CA ILE A 245 -20.86 13.11 -7.26
C ILE A 245 -21.24 14.45 -6.64
N ARG A 246 -20.27 15.18 -6.09
CA ARG A 246 -20.52 16.42 -5.36
C ARG A 246 -20.86 17.62 -6.25
N GLN A 247 -20.42 17.63 -7.50
CA GLN A 247 -20.54 18.80 -8.38
C GLN A 247 -21.64 18.69 -9.43
N ILE A 248 -22.09 17.48 -9.76
CA ILE A 248 -23.07 17.25 -10.82
C ILE A 248 -24.30 16.57 -10.21
N SER A 249 -25.35 17.37 -10.02
CA SER A 249 -26.63 16.98 -9.41
C SER A 249 -27.55 16.17 -10.32
N LYS A 250 -27.25 16.08 -11.63
CA LYS A 250 -28.08 15.34 -12.60
C LYS A 250 -27.52 13.93 -12.85
N PRO A 251 -28.32 12.86 -12.64
CA PRO A 251 -27.81 11.48 -12.68
C PRO A 251 -27.63 10.86 -14.09
N GLU A 252 -28.17 11.42 -15.17
CA GLU A 252 -28.44 10.59 -16.38
C GLU A 252 -27.72 10.92 -17.68
N GLN A 253 -26.88 11.96 -17.77
CA GLN A 253 -26.27 12.32 -19.06
C GLN A 253 -24.77 12.51 -18.95
N GLN A 254 -24.05 11.38 -18.99
CA GLN A 254 -22.90 11.09 -19.86
C GLN A 254 -21.93 10.10 -19.18
N PRO A 255 -21.46 9.05 -19.89
CA PRO A 255 -20.41 8.15 -19.42
C PRO A 255 -19.00 8.78 -19.46
N LYS A 256 -18.88 10.10 -19.61
CA LYS A 256 -17.63 10.82 -19.81
C LYS A 256 -17.29 11.67 -18.60
N LEU A 257 -16.02 11.69 -18.23
CA LEU A 257 -15.52 12.54 -17.15
C LEU A 257 -15.63 14.03 -17.54
N ASP A 258 -16.33 14.80 -16.72
CA ASP A 258 -16.51 16.24 -16.93
C ASP A 258 -15.18 17.01 -16.70
N ASP A 259 -14.82 17.85 -17.66
CA ASP A 259 -13.60 18.67 -17.63
C ASP A 259 -13.61 19.68 -16.47
N HIS A 260 -14.77 20.19 -16.04
CA HIS A 260 -14.91 21.08 -14.90
C HIS A 260 -14.55 20.39 -13.58
N VAL A 261 -14.95 19.12 -13.44
CA VAL A 261 -14.61 18.29 -12.28
C VAL A 261 -13.11 18.05 -12.23
N LEU A 262 -12.50 17.78 -13.39
CA LEU A 262 -11.06 17.61 -13.52
C LEU A 262 -10.30 18.91 -13.19
N ASP A 263 -10.75 20.06 -13.71
CA ASP A 263 -10.15 21.37 -13.43
C ASP A 263 -10.24 21.73 -11.95
N THR A 264 -11.38 21.48 -11.31
CA THR A 264 -11.54 21.73 -9.88
C THR A 264 -10.63 20.83 -9.06
N THR A 265 -10.54 19.55 -9.42
CA THR A 265 -9.69 18.57 -8.74
C THR A 265 -8.22 18.95 -8.88
N MET A 266 -7.77 19.27 -10.10
CA MET A 266 -6.40 19.72 -10.39
C MET A 266 -6.07 21.02 -9.64
N LYS A 267 -6.99 21.99 -9.61
CA LYS A 267 -6.81 23.26 -8.87
C LYS A 267 -6.64 23.02 -7.37
N LYS A 268 -7.38 22.07 -6.79
CA LYS A 268 -7.25 21.69 -5.37
C LYS A 268 -5.93 20.96 -5.12
N LEU A 269 -5.60 19.95 -5.91
CA LEU A 269 -4.42 19.10 -5.74
C LEU A 269 -3.12 19.91 -5.84
N PHE A 270 -3.01 20.77 -6.85
CA PHE A 270 -1.78 21.55 -7.11
C PHE A 270 -1.75 22.91 -6.44
N LYS A 271 -2.68 23.20 -5.51
CA LYS A 271 -2.73 24.51 -4.82
C LYS A 271 -1.42 24.85 -4.11
N ASN A 272 -0.84 23.87 -3.41
CA ASN A 272 0.41 24.06 -2.67
C ASN A 272 1.60 24.21 -3.64
N TYR A 273 1.69 23.34 -4.63
CA TYR A 273 2.72 23.41 -5.67
C TYR A 273 2.73 24.75 -6.41
N LYS A 274 1.57 25.27 -6.82
CA LYS A 274 1.46 26.57 -7.49
C LYS A 274 1.91 27.72 -6.59
N ARG A 275 1.61 27.65 -5.28
CA ARG A 275 2.07 28.63 -4.29
C ARG A 275 3.59 28.57 -4.10
N TRP A 276 4.14 27.36 -3.99
CA TRP A 276 5.58 27.14 -3.87
C TRP A 276 6.33 27.67 -5.09
N CYS A 277 5.85 27.38 -6.31
CA CYS A 277 6.42 27.94 -7.55
C CYS A 277 6.38 29.47 -7.56
N LYS A 278 5.23 30.06 -7.21
CA LYS A 278 5.07 31.53 -7.13
C LYS A 278 6.05 32.14 -6.13
N TYR A 279 6.19 31.53 -4.95
CA TYR A 279 7.09 31.99 -3.90
C TYR A 279 8.55 31.98 -4.38
N LEU A 280 8.98 30.91 -5.04
CA LEU A 280 10.34 30.79 -5.59
C LEU A 280 10.56 31.57 -6.90
N GLY A 281 9.52 32.23 -7.45
CA GLY A 281 9.59 32.94 -8.72
C GLY A 281 9.83 32.01 -9.92
N ARG A 282 9.33 30.77 -9.87
CA ARG A 282 9.43 29.78 -10.95
C ARG A 282 8.11 29.61 -11.69
N LYS A 283 8.20 29.37 -13.00
CA LYS A 283 7.05 28.94 -13.81
C LYS A 283 6.66 27.52 -13.40
N THR A 284 5.38 27.19 -13.46
CA THR A 284 4.91 25.84 -13.15
C THR A 284 5.26 24.88 -14.27
N SER A 285 5.65 23.64 -13.94
CA SER A 285 5.87 22.54 -14.90
C SER A 285 4.57 21.86 -15.35
N LEU A 286 3.41 22.45 -15.02
CA LEU A 286 2.08 21.97 -15.41
C LEU A 286 1.75 22.43 -16.84
N TRP A 287 2.52 21.94 -17.81
CA TRP A 287 2.30 22.23 -19.22
C TRP A 287 1.05 21.49 -19.71
N LEU A 288 0.14 22.22 -20.35
CA LEU A 288 -1.06 21.69 -20.99
C LEU A 288 -0.96 21.93 -22.51
N PRO A 289 -1.35 20.96 -23.34
CA PRO A 289 -1.36 21.13 -24.80
C PRO A 289 -2.45 22.13 -25.21
N THR A 290 -2.28 22.74 -26.38
CA THR A 290 -3.31 23.61 -26.98
C THR A 290 -4.49 22.79 -27.54
N ILE A 291 -4.25 21.52 -27.88
CA ILE A 291 -5.25 20.60 -28.45
C ILE A 291 -6.20 20.13 -27.35
N PRO A 292 -7.51 20.48 -27.39
CA PRO A 292 -8.44 20.18 -26.30
C PRO A 292 -8.57 18.69 -25.98
N GLN A 293 -8.44 17.83 -27.00
CA GLN A 293 -8.56 16.37 -26.87
C GLN A 293 -7.45 15.76 -26.00
N GLU A 294 -6.26 16.37 -25.95
CA GLU A 294 -5.14 15.89 -25.13
C GLU A 294 -5.06 16.54 -23.74
N VAL A 295 -5.79 17.65 -23.53
CA VAL A 295 -5.78 18.39 -22.26
C VAL A 295 -6.23 17.48 -21.11
N GLN A 296 -7.28 16.69 -21.31
CA GLN A 296 -7.80 15.79 -20.30
C GLN A 296 -6.76 14.73 -19.89
N GLN A 297 -6.16 14.06 -20.88
CA GLN A 297 -5.09 13.09 -20.69
C GLN A 297 -3.91 13.71 -19.94
N ARG A 298 -3.49 14.92 -20.32
CA ARG A 298 -2.36 15.62 -19.69
C ARG A 298 -2.64 15.97 -18.22
N LYS A 299 -3.85 16.45 -17.91
CA LYS A 299 -4.27 16.73 -16.53
C LYS A 299 -4.23 15.45 -15.67
N LEU A 300 -4.74 14.34 -16.19
CA LEU A 300 -4.71 13.04 -15.51
C LEU A 300 -3.29 12.54 -15.28
N LEU A 301 -2.40 12.66 -16.26
CA LEU A 301 -0.97 12.32 -16.11
C LEU A 301 -0.30 13.13 -15.01
N HIS A 302 -0.51 14.45 -14.97
CA HIS A 302 0.05 15.29 -13.91
C HIS A 302 -0.46 14.87 -12.52
N MET A 303 -1.77 14.65 -12.37
CA MET A 303 -2.36 14.21 -11.10
C MET A 303 -1.86 12.82 -10.69
N GLY A 304 -1.83 11.87 -11.62
CA GLY A 304 -1.31 10.53 -11.39
C GLY A 304 0.15 10.57 -10.95
N LEU A 305 0.99 11.34 -11.65
CA LEU A 305 2.39 11.53 -11.29
C LEU A 305 2.55 12.08 -9.87
N TYR A 306 1.78 13.11 -9.51
CA TYR A 306 1.82 13.68 -8.17
C TYR A 306 1.42 12.68 -7.08
N LEU A 307 0.34 11.92 -7.30
CA LEU A 307 -0.13 10.91 -6.36
C LEU A 307 0.87 9.76 -6.20
N LEU A 308 1.49 9.31 -7.29
CA LEU A 308 2.54 8.28 -7.28
C LEU A 308 3.77 8.72 -6.48
N ILE A 309 4.22 9.97 -6.69
CA ILE A 309 5.29 10.59 -5.91
C ILE A 309 4.91 10.61 -4.43
N CYS A 310 3.70 11.07 -4.08
CA CYS A 310 3.24 11.09 -2.70
C CYS A 310 3.15 9.70 -2.06
N GLY A 311 2.75 8.69 -2.84
CA GLY A 311 2.62 7.31 -2.38
C GLY A 311 3.95 6.67 -2.01
N GLU A 312 4.98 6.83 -2.86
CA GLU A 312 6.32 6.27 -2.60
C GLU A 312 7.16 7.12 -1.64
N ALA A 313 6.97 8.44 -1.63
CA ALA A 313 7.65 9.35 -0.73
C ALA A 313 6.91 9.52 0.62
N ALA A 314 6.17 8.51 1.08
CA ALA A 314 5.37 8.57 2.30
C ALA A 314 6.20 8.95 3.56
N ASN A 315 7.47 8.53 3.60
CA ASN A 315 8.43 8.89 4.64
C ASN A 315 8.91 10.36 4.58
N LEU A 316 8.71 11.05 3.45
CA LEU A 316 8.97 12.47 3.22
C LEU A 316 7.70 13.35 3.32
N ARG A 317 6.53 12.78 3.70
CA ARG A 317 5.25 13.52 3.77
C ARG A 317 5.27 14.76 4.67
N PHE A 318 6.23 14.83 5.60
CA PHE A 318 6.43 15.96 6.49
C PHE A 318 7.28 17.08 5.88
N MET A 319 7.67 16.95 4.61
CA MET A 319 8.44 17.94 3.84
C MET A 319 7.67 18.33 2.56
N PRO A 320 6.54 19.06 2.67
CA PRO A 320 5.70 19.37 1.51
C PRO A 320 6.42 20.17 0.41
N GLU A 321 7.40 21.01 0.74
CA GLU A 321 8.18 21.75 -0.25
C GLU A 321 9.22 20.87 -0.94
N CYS A 322 9.75 19.86 -0.26
CA CYS A 322 10.53 18.80 -0.91
C CYS A 322 9.68 18.04 -1.93
N LEU A 323 8.44 17.69 -1.59
CA LEU A 323 7.52 17.06 -2.56
C LEU A 323 7.23 17.98 -3.76
N CYS A 324 7.10 19.29 -3.54
CA CYS A 324 6.96 20.25 -4.63
C CYS A 324 8.19 20.28 -5.54
N TYR A 325 9.40 20.20 -4.98
CA TYR A 325 10.65 20.11 -5.75
C TYR A 325 10.71 18.83 -6.60
N LEU A 326 10.43 17.67 -6.00
CA LEU A 326 10.41 16.39 -6.73
C LEU A 326 9.41 16.42 -7.88
N PHE A 327 8.18 16.87 -7.60
CA PHE A 327 7.15 17.01 -8.61
C PHE A 327 7.55 18.02 -9.71
N HIS A 328 8.19 19.14 -9.36
CA HIS A 328 8.59 20.16 -10.32
C HIS A 328 9.50 19.59 -11.42
N HIS A 329 10.50 18.81 -11.02
CA HIS A 329 11.46 18.20 -11.95
C HIS A 329 10.84 17.03 -12.72
N MET A 330 10.13 16.13 -12.05
CA MET A 330 9.51 14.98 -12.73
C MET A 330 8.40 15.42 -13.71
N ALA A 331 7.64 16.46 -13.40
CA ALA A 331 6.65 17.02 -14.32
C ALA A 331 7.32 17.71 -15.54
N PHE A 332 8.52 18.25 -15.36
CA PHE A 332 9.31 18.78 -16.47
C PHE A 332 9.86 17.65 -17.37
N GLU A 333 10.34 16.55 -16.79
CA GLU A 333 10.73 15.35 -17.54
C GLU A 333 9.54 14.73 -18.27
N LEU A 334 8.37 14.66 -17.62
CA LEU A 334 7.12 14.22 -18.23
C LEU A 334 6.83 15.04 -19.48
N TYR A 335 6.93 16.37 -19.42
CA TYR A 335 6.79 17.22 -20.60
C TYR A 335 7.81 16.88 -21.70
N GLY A 336 9.08 16.69 -21.36
CA GLY A 336 10.11 16.33 -22.34
C GLY A 336 9.87 14.99 -23.04
N VAL A 337 9.42 13.98 -22.28
CA VAL A 337 9.02 12.66 -22.81
C VAL A 337 7.85 12.80 -23.79
N LEU A 338 6.83 13.56 -23.40
CA LEU A 338 5.60 13.73 -24.19
C LEU A 338 5.79 14.61 -25.43
N ALA A 339 6.75 15.54 -25.40
CA ALA A 339 7.12 16.33 -26.56
C ALA A 339 7.88 15.51 -27.62
N GLY A 340 8.19 14.24 -27.35
CA GLY A 340 8.94 13.38 -28.26
C GLY A 340 10.39 13.84 -28.42
N ASN A 341 10.94 14.53 -27.41
CA ASN A 341 12.33 14.98 -27.46
C ASN A 341 13.23 13.76 -27.65
N VAL A 342 14.13 13.84 -28.63
CA VAL A 342 15.14 12.82 -28.89
C VAL A 342 16.48 13.29 -28.34
N ASN A 343 17.24 12.38 -27.77
CA ASN A 343 18.61 12.64 -27.38
C ASN A 343 19.43 12.89 -28.65
N PRO A 344 20.07 14.07 -28.80
CA PRO A 344 20.78 14.43 -30.02
C PRO A 344 22.00 13.52 -30.31
N ILE A 345 22.51 12.81 -29.30
CA ILE A 345 23.66 11.90 -29.40
C ILE A 345 23.21 10.49 -29.76
N THR A 346 22.17 9.96 -29.10
CA THR A 346 21.74 8.56 -29.28
C THR A 346 20.61 8.37 -30.28
N GLY A 347 19.92 9.45 -30.67
CA GLY A 347 18.72 9.39 -31.52
C GLY A 347 17.51 8.73 -30.86
N GLU A 348 17.62 8.34 -29.58
CA GLU A 348 16.53 7.71 -28.84
C GLU A 348 15.65 8.73 -28.13
N TYR A 349 14.39 8.38 -27.89
CA TYR A 349 13.50 9.19 -27.05
C TYR A 349 14.10 9.44 -25.67
N VAL A 350 14.04 10.70 -25.23
CA VAL A 350 14.47 11.12 -23.89
C VAL A 350 13.66 10.35 -22.86
N ARG A 351 14.36 9.67 -21.95
CA ARG A 351 13.77 8.96 -20.81
C ARG A 351 13.96 9.77 -19.53
N PRO A 352 13.07 9.62 -18.53
CA PRO A 352 13.30 10.20 -17.21
C PRO A 352 14.62 9.71 -16.64
N PHE A 353 15.39 10.60 -16.01
CA PHE A 353 16.74 10.34 -15.55
C PHE A 353 16.81 9.17 -14.55
N TYR A 354 15.84 9.11 -13.64
CA TYR A 354 15.73 8.07 -12.63
C TYR A 354 14.82 6.91 -13.02
N GLY A 355 14.26 6.93 -14.22
CA GLY A 355 13.23 6.00 -14.68
C GLY A 355 13.74 4.65 -15.19
N GLY A 356 12.81 3.85 -15.71
CA GLY A 356 13.07 2.60 -16.43
C GLY A 356 12.94 1.32 -15.61
N GLU A 357 13.58 1.22 -14.45
CA GLU A 357 13.54 0.00 -13.61
C GLU A 357 12.43 0.08 -12.55
N GLU A 358 11.78 -1.05 -12.25
CA GLU A 358 10.76 -1.09 -11.19
C GLU A 358 11.35 -0.73 -9.81
N GLY A 359 10.69 0.23 -9.13
CA GLY A 359 11.13 0.78 -7.86
C GLY A 359 12.35 1.71 -7.96
N ALA A 360 12.73 2.16 -9.16
CA ALA A 360 13.84 3.09 -9.34
C ALA A 360 13.58 4.44 -8.67
N PHE A 361 12.34 4.95 -8.68
CA PHE A 361 12.00 6.19 -7.98
C PHE A 361 12.26 6.08 -6.47
N LEU A 362 11.71 5.07 -5.81
CA LEU A 362 11.99 4.80 -4.40
C LEU A 362 13.49 4.66 -4.11
N LYS A 363 14.22 3.87 -4.90
CA LYS A 363 15.66 3.58 -4.67
C LYS A 363 16.58 4.77 -4.95
N LYS A 364 16.37 5.48 -6.05
CA LYS A 364 17.30 6.50 -6.57
C LYS A 364 16.92 7.93 -6.15
N VAL A 365 15.65 8.19 -5.82
CA VAL A 365 15.16 9.53 -5.46
C VAL A 365 14.76 9.61 -3.99
N VAL A 366 13.83 8.76 -3.54
CA VAL A 366 13.30 8.84 -2.16
C VAL A 366 14.36 8.42 -1.14
N THR A 367 14.98 7.25 -1.34
CA THR A 367 15.91 6.63 -0.38
C THR A 367 17.09 7.55 0.00
N PRO A 368 17.77 8.25 -0.94
CA PRO A 368 18.84 9.18 -0.56
C PRO A 368 18.39 10.31 0.37
N ILE A 369 17.18 10.86 0.16
CA ILE A 369 16.64 11.94 1.00
C ILE A 369 16.23 11.38 2.37
N SER A 370 15.58 10.21 2.38
CA SER A 370 15.12 9.56 3.61
C SER A 370 16.27 9.12 4.50
N ARG A 371 17.39 8.65 3.93
CA ARG A 371 18.60 8.27 4.68
C ARG A 371 19.16 9.42 5.51
N ILE A 372 19.10 10.67 5.04
CA ILE A 372 19.49 11.83 5.85
C ILE A 372 18.67 11.87 7.14
N THR A 373 17.37 11.62 7.02
CA THR A 373 16.45 11.65 8.15
C THR A 373 16.62 10.46 9.08
N GLU A 374 16.93 9.28 8.55
CA GLU A 374 17.17 8.05 9.32
C GLU A 374 18.50 8.09 10.08
N MET A 375 19.58 8.55 9.43
CA MET A 375 20.87 8.75 10.08
C MET A 375 20.74 9.74 11.25
N GLU A 376 20.04 10.85 11.05
CA GLU A 376 19.73 11.84 12.08
C GLU A 376 18.78 11.32 13.17
N LYS A 377 18.07 10.20 12.94
CA LYS A 377 17.25 9.51 13.95
C LYS A 377 18.06 8.50 14.76
N ALA A 378 18.94 7.73 14.13
CA ALA A 378 19.85 6.79 14.81
C ALA A 378 20.83 7.52 15.75
N GLU A 379 21.25 8.75 15.41
CA GLU A 379 22.03 9.59 16.33
C GLU A 379 21.21 10.02 17.58
N ARG A 380 19.87 9.94 17.55
CA ARG A 380 18.98 10.28 18.69
C ARG A 380 18.86 9.14 19.71
N SER A 381 19.00 7.89 19.28
CA SER A 381 18.84 6.70 20.12
C SER A 381 20.10 6.33 20.93
N GLY A 382 21.10 7.21 20.96
CA GLY A 382 22.28 7.08 21.85
C GLY A 382 23.48 6.36 21.25
N THR A 383 23.40 5.86 20.00
CA THR A 383 24.51 5.12 19.36
C THR A 383 25.67 6.04 18.94
N ILE A 384 25.45 7.34 18.78
CA ILE A 384 26.48 8.33 18.42
C ILE A 384 26.21 9.63 19.20
N LYS A 385 27.15 10.05 20.06
CA LYS A 385 27.06 11.33 20.81
C LYS A 385 27.25 12.52 19.87
N SER A 386 26.18 13.17 19.41
CA SER A 386 26.24 14.46 18.72
C SER A 386 25.67 15.59 19.58
N LYS A 387 26.33 16.77 19.57
CA LYS A 387 25.88 17.96 20.32
C LYS A 387 24.53 18.44 19.77
N HIS A 388 23.57 18.74 20.65
CA HIS A 388 22.17 19.08 20.34
C HIS A 388 21.98 20.21 19.29
N SER A 389 22.97 21.06 19.04
CA SER A 389 22.93 22.18 18.10
C SER A 389 23.13 21.82 16.62
N HIS A 390 23.48 20.57 16.28
CA HIS A 390 23.79 20.15 14.90
C HIS A 390 22.72 19.26 14.24
N ARG A 391 21.61 19.01 14.93
CA ARG A 391 20.56 18.06 14.54
C ARG A 391 19.58 18.69 13.54
N ARG A 392 19.29 18.00 12.42
CA ARG A 392 18.26 18.44 11.45
C ARG A 392 16.98 17.62 11.65
N ASN A 393 15.83 18.30 11.82
CA ASN A 393 14.51 17.67 11.78
C ASN A 393 13.87 17.83 10.38
N TYR A 394 12.66 17.29 10.19
CA TYR A 394 11.94 17.43 8.91
C TYR A 394 11.71 18.90 8.55
N ASP A 395 11.41 19.78 9.51
CA ASP A 395 11.22 21.21 9.26
C ASP A 395 12.52 21.88 8.77
N ASP A 396 13.67 21.52 9.36
CA ASP A 396 15.00 22.05 8.98
C ASP A 396 15.40 21.60 7.57
N LEU A 397 15.14 20.34 7.22
CA LEU A 397 15.39 19.81 5.88
C LEU A 397 14.44 20.43 4.86
N ASN A 398 13.18 20.62 5.23
CA ASN A 398 12.17 21.21 4.37
C ASN A 398 12.43 22.70 4.12
N ALA A 399 13.02 23.42 5.09
CA ALA A 399 13.44 24.81 4.94
C ALA A 399 14.40 25.02 3.76
N TYR A 400 15.24 24.03 3.42
CA TYR A 400 16.10 24.09 2.24
C TYR A 400 15.29 24.31 0.94
N PHE A 401 14.13 23.67 0.83
CA PHE A 401 13.24 23.76 -0.33
C PHE A 401 12.40 25.04 -0.39
N TRP A 402 12.50 25.89 0.65
CA TRP A 402 12.01 27.26 0.60
C TRP A 402 13.04 28.23 0.00
N SER A 403 14.30 27.84 -0.18
CA SER A 403 15.29 28.68 -0.87
C SER A 403 15.31 28.37 -2.38
N LYS A 404 15.63 29.39 -3.19
CA LYS A 404 15.99 29.19 -4.61
C LYS A 404 17.22 28.30 -4.77
N ASP A 405 18.04 28.17 -3.74
CA ASP A 405 19.21 27.30 -3.72
C ASP A 405 18.86 25.81 -3.80
N CYS A 406 17.59 25.42 -3.54
CA CYS A 406 17.18 24.03 -3.74
C CYS A 406 17.37 23.55 -5.18
N PHE A 407 17.32 24.45 -6.16
CA PHE A 407 17.59 24.11 -7.56
C PHE A 407 19.08 23.83 -7.83
N GLN A 408 19.98 24.22 -6.92
CA GLN A 408 21.38 23.81 -6.98
C GLN A 408 21.55 22.34 -6.62
N LEU A 409 20.57 21.70 -5.98
CA LEU A 409 20.59 20.25 -5.77
C LEU A 409 20.64 19.52 -7.11
N GLY A 410 19.98 20.06 -8.13
CA GLY A 410 20.00 19.53 -9.49
C GLY A 410 19.02 18.38 -9.71
N TRP A 411 18.88 18.01 -10.99
CA TRP A 411 18.14 16.85 -11.44
C TRP A 411 18.89 16.22 -12.62
N PRO A 412 19.74 15.20 -12.38
CA PRO A 412 19.87 14.44 -11.13
C PRO A 412 20.38 15.24 -9.92
N MET A 413 19.90 14.84 -8.76
CA MET A 413 20.37 15.33 -7.47
C MET A 413 21.86 15.00 -7.30
N ARG A 414 22.67 16.04 -7.13
CA ARG A 414 24.11 15.96 -6.93
C ARG A 414 24.42 15.40 -5.54
N ALA A 415 25.13 14.28 -5.48
CA ALA A 415 25.47 13.61 -4.21
C ALA A 415 26.40 14.45 -3.31
N ASP A 416 27.16 15.37 -3.91
CA ASP A 416 28.05 16.33 -3.26
C ASP A 416 27.36 17.66 -2.91
N ALA A 417 26.05 17.80 -3.14
CA ALA A 417 25.31 19.00 -2.75
C ALA A 417 25.30 19.18 -1.22
N ASP A 418 25.32 20.43 -0.77
CA ASP A 418 25.32 20.79 0.66
C ASP A 418 24.09 20.26 1.43
N PHE A 419 23.01 19.95 0.70
CA PHE A 419 21.83 19.27 1.24
C PHE A 419 22.19 17.91 1.86
N PHE A 420 23.02 17.11 1.18
CA PHE A 420 23.45 15.78 1.62
C PHE A 420 24.67 15.81 2.57
N LYS A 421 25.38 16.93 2.68
CA LYS A 421 26.51 17.09 3.61
C LYS A 421 26.04 17.25 5.06
N LYS A 422 26.74 16.58 6.00
CA LYS A 422 26.56 16.81 7.43
C LYS A 422 27.08 18.20 7.83
N ARG A 423 26.38 18.89 8.75
CA ARG A 423 26.77 20.22 9.28
C ARG A 423 28.13 20.24 10.00
N ARG A 424 28.81 19.11 10.22
CA ARG A 424 30.16 19.08 10.80
C ARG A 424 31.18 19.87 9.96
N ASN A 425 30.96 19.97 8.65
CA ASN A 425 31.90 20.61 7.73
C ASN A 425 31.53 22.07 7.37
N LEU A 426 30.39 22.60 7.83
CA LEU A 426 30.05 24.03 7.59
C LEU A 426 30.64 24.97 8.65
N CYS A 427 31.05 24.46 9.81
CA CYS A 427 31.57 25.29 10.89
C CYS A 427 33.03 25.70 10.68
N GLU A 428 33.81 24.99 9.85
CA GLU A 428 35.19 25.39 9.55
C GLU A 428 35.26 26.71 8.76
N LEU A 429 34.23 27.05 7.98
CA LEU A 429 34.13 28.35 7.29
C LEU A 429 33.50 29.47 8.14
N CYS A 430 32.81 29.15 9.23
CA CYS A 430 32.10 30.15 10.03
C CYS A 430 32.94 30.71 11.20
N SER A 431 34.19 30.25 11.35
CA SER A 431 35.15 30.78 12.32
C SER A 431 35.61 32.21 11.99
N SER A 432 35.18 32.80 10.86
CA SER A 432 35.66 34.10 10.36
C SER A 432 34.59 35.19 10.20
N SER A 433 33.34 35.00 10.65
CA SER A 433 32.31 36.05 10.49
C SER A 433 31.51 36.34 11.77
N THR A 434 31.28 37.63 12.01
CA THR A 434 30.82 38.22 13.25
C THR A 434 29.39 37.81 13.68
N PRO A 435 29.12 37.78 15.01
CA PRO A 435 27.90 37.20 15.60
C PRO A 435 26.55 37.86 15.22
N GLN A 436 26.55 39.01 14.52
CA GLN A 436 25.31 39.70 14.13
C GLN A 436 24.54 39.02 12.98
N VAL A 437 25.20 38.21 12.15
CA VAL A 437 24.55 37.50 11.02
C VAL A 437 23.71 36.30 11.53
N CYS A 438 24.14 35.65 12.62
CA CYS A 438 23.43 34.53 13.23
C CYS A 438 22.06 34.92 13.81
N VAL A 439 21.94 36.12 14.38
CA VAL A 439 20.70 36.57 15.03
C VAL A 439 19.59 36.82 14.00
N ARG A 440 19.94 37.37 12.81
CA ARG A 440 18.98 37.57 11.71
C ARG A 440 18.47 36.26 11.12
N LEU A 441 19.33 35.25 10.99
CA LEU A 441 18.93 33.92 10.52
C LEU A 441 17.95 33.24 11.51
N CYS A 442 18.20 33.37 12.81
CA CYS A 442 17.32 32.83 13.85
C CYS A 442 15.96 33.54 13.93
N PHE A 443 15.90 34.85 13.68
CA PHE A 443 14.63 35.60 13.63
C PHE A 443 13.75 35.19 12.44
N ILE A 444 14.35 34.99 11.26
CA ILE A 444 13.62 34.51 10.06
C ILE A 444 13.05 33.11 10.31
N LEU A 445 13.79 32.22 10.97
CA LEU A 445 13.31 30.88 11.35
C LEU A 445 12.13 30.93 12.34
N ALA A 446 12.07 31.94 13.22
CA ALA A 446 10.95 32.12 14.14
C ALA A 446 9.67 32.63 13.43
N THR A 447 9.80 33.51 12.43
CA THR A 447 8.65 33.99 11.64
C THR A 447 8.10 32.90 10.72
N VAL A 448 8.97 32.04 10.17
CA VAL A 448 8.58 30.86 9.39
C VAL A 448 7.84 29.84 10.27
N ARG A 449 8.24 29.64 11.54
CA ARG A 449 7.52 28.78 12.50
C ARG A 449 6.06 29.21 12.72
N SER A 450 5.78 30.52 12.78
CA SER A 450 4.41 31.04 12.92
C SER A 450 3.56 30.79 11.66
N TRP A 451 4.16 30.93 10.47
CA TRP A 451 3.47 30.66 9.19
C TRP A 451 3.24 29.16 8.92
N VAL A 452 4.17 28.30 9.37
CA VAL A 452 4.05 26.82 9.30
C VAL A 452 2.92 26.31 10.21
N GLN A 453 2.72 26.88 11.40
CA GLN A 453 1.56 26.55 12.25
C GLN A 453 0.22 26.88 11.58
N GLN A 454 0.15 27.95 10.79
CA GLN A 454 -1.06 28.32 10.05
C GLN A 454 -1.30 27.45 8.80
N SER A 455 -0.23 26.85 8.26
CA SER A 455 -0.27 25.89 7.14
C SER A 455 -0.62 24.46 7.58
N ARG A 456 -0.28 24.08 8.82
CA ARG A 456 -0.67 22.79 9.43
C ARG A 456 -2.18 22.55 9.47
N ARG A 457 -3.01 23.61 9.51
CA ARG A 457 -4.48 23.51 9.47
C ARG A 457 -5.09 23.36 8.07
N ARG A 458 -4.29 23.40 6.98
CA ARG A 458 -4.81 23.39 5.59
C ARG A 458 -4.35 22.22 4.72
N CYS A 459 -3.34 21.45 5.13
CA CYS A 459 -2.89 20.26 4.39
C CYS A 459 -3.64 18.98 4.76
N TRP A 460 -4.53 19.03 5.75
CA TRP A 460 -5.58 18.05 5.88
C TRP A 460 -6.81 18.57 5.17
N TRP A 461 -7.46 17.68 4.43
CA TRP A 461 -8.80 17.86 3.93
C TRP A 461 -9.64 18.56 4.99
N SER A 462 -10.01 19.82 4.75
CA SER A 462 -11.15 20.43 5.44
C SER A 462 -12.42 19.86 4.80
N GLY A 463 -12.60 18.55 4.98
CA GLY A 463 -13.91 17.93 5.13
C GLY A 463 -13.97 17.52 6.58
N ARG A 464 -14.81 18.18 7.38
CA ARG A 464 -15.27 17.56 8.62
C ARG A 464 -15.86 16.20 8.23
N GLY A 465 -15.37 15.14 8.85
CA GLY A 465 -15.71 13.76 8.51
C GLY A 465 -14.46 12.92 8.31
N SER A 466 -13.84 12.52 9.43
CA SER A 466 -12.91 11.39 9.46
C SER A 466 -13.62 10.13 8.93
N PRO A 467 -13.01 9.32 8.06
CA PRO A 467 -13.31 7.90 8.00
C PRO A 467 -12.34 7.21 8.96
N GLU A 468 -12.84 6.91 10.15
CA GLU A 468 -12.28 5.87 11.00
C GLU A 468 -12.25 4.56 10.21
N PHE A 469 -11.08 3.94 10.13
CA PHE A 469 -10.98 2.51 9.94
C PHE A 469 -11.31 1.86 11.29
N ILE A 470 -12.32 1.00 11.35
CA ILE A 470 -12.34 -0.30 12.06
C ILE A 470 -13.67 -1.02 11.73
N TRP A 471 -13.56 -2.32 11.47
CA TRP A 471 -14.66 -3.28 11.41
C TRP A 471 -15.07 -3.71 12.84
N SER A 472 -16.37 -3.63 13.12
CA SER A 472 -17.21 -4.48 13.98
C SER A 472 -17.02 -4.59 15.51
N SER A 473 -18.19 -4.58 16.18
CA SER A 473 -18.58 -5.23 17.46
C SER A 473 -18.30 -4.49 18.77
N THR A 474 -19.32 -3.83 19.36
CA THR A 474 -20.15 -4.39 20.46
C THR A 474 -21.22 -3.39 20.94
N VAL A 475 -22.35 -3.97 21.33
CA VAL A 475 -23.54 -3.40 21.98
C VAL A 475 -23.21 -2.88 23.38
N SER A 476 -23.77 -1.74 23.77
CA SER A 476 -24.51 -1.58 25.04
C SER A 476 -25.12 -0.17 25.22
N ASP A 477 -26.43 -0.20 25.43
CA ASP A 477 -27.27 0.64 26.29
C ASP A 477 -27.62 2.09 25.88
N GLY A 478 -28.93 2.30 25.69
CA GLY A 478 -29.60 3.57 25.34
C GLY A 478 -29.67 4.60 26.48
N PRO A 479 -30.58 5.60 26.41
CA PRO A 479 -32.01 5.37 26.19
C PRO A 479 -32.67 6.22 25.08
N VAL A 480 -33.68 5.60 24.47
CA VAL A 480 -35.04 6.09 24.19
C VAL A 480 -35.27 7.62 24.20
N SER A 481 -35.67 8.17 23.06
CA SER A 481 -36.93 8.94 22.91
C SER A 481 -37.17 9.38 21.45
N ASP A 482 -38.27 8.86 20.91
CA ASP A 482 -39.28 9.53 20.07
C ASP A 482 -38.86 10.18 18.74
N LEU A 483 -39.17 9.47 17.64
CA LEU A 483 -40.19 9.89 16.65
C LEU A 483 -40.30 8.85 15.51
N GLU A 484 -41.05 7.78 15.79
CA GLU A 484 -41.79 7.02 14.78
C GLU A 484 -43.05 7.80 14.35
N TYR A 485 -43.65 7.33 13.25
CA TYR A 485 -44.88 7.79 12.58
C TYR A 485 -44.70 8.87 11.51
N CYS A 486 -44.54 8.42 10.26
CA CYS A 486 -45.66 8.52 9.32
C CYS A 486 -45.41 7.76 7.99
N LEU A 487 -46.37 6.89 7.66
CA LEU A 487 -46.81 6.49 6.32
C LEU A 487 -46.20 5.23 5.68
N LEU A 488 -46.65 4.06 6.17
CA LEU A 488 -47.19 3.03 5.28
C LEU A 488 -48.72 3.09 5.34
N GLY A 489 -49.38 3.14 4.18
CA GLY A 489 -50.84 3.01 4.10
C GLY A 489 -51.44 3.38 2.75
N ASN A 490 -51.72 2.34 1.96
CA ASN A 490 -52.76 2.22 0.92
C ASN A 490 -52.48 2.80 -0.48
N LYS A 491 -52.00 1.95 -1.40
CA LYS A 491 -52.86 1.11 -2.26
C LYS A 491 -52.06 0.05 -2.99
#